data_AF-A0A2P7YKR6-F1
#
_entry.id   AF-A0A2P7YKR6-F1
#
_cell.length_a   1.000
_cell.length_b   1.000
_cell.length_c   1.000
_cell.angle_alpha   90.00
_cell.angle_beta   90.00
_cell.angle_gamma   90.00
#
_symmetry.space_group_name_H-M   'P 1'
#
loop_
_entity.id
_entity.type
_entity.pdbx_description
1 polymer ?
#
loop_
_entity_poly.entity_id
_entity_poly.type
_entity_poly.pdbx_seq_one_letter_code
_entity_poly.pdbx_strand_id
1 'polypeptide(L)'
;MADVDTFMEAPEQGQGQSPDQDQEDIGSPSPSVSSASDQAESAGKTLTVPHDSIVGIEHPCIIRDIDRAIKVLGGEHRIKSALKQDGNTALPTTSLRPDDPFAKKIISQKADVNHVLLRIVLPRRTGRKRKRGTDEPYEFYDSDGNIQHDSNSGEDETVTHSGLVPQNGNSSKDGTLPPRADEVITRLASAKDDYQIQPLGAVKETHQFRSLPDFQLLSQDSPLMQHISRSLLPGTISGIKSFSPDLSVRANLTHIPGPPRFAPYTQPLHYAYAQNRATTTTVDVVTGTTKSTNYTMPRRRILAALSFDAPAPSGPPPQLPNISTCPKALQQAVRNLTSLIDTRPLVTRRAALNMSPDVAETLFKDCTQYVTYAFKSGPWKDTHVKFGTDPRQDPECRKWQTLGFQLDKQRRKDKGAGEAYKRPHLKEKPPEVENDHIFDGKKLGENKTFQVADIVEETLKQHFDEAEVLGECDIEQTGWYGNGTIYAARTVMRDMMRVIKAGEDTARWKKVYERALKAVPGIVTEENADKIYVVAAELSREGLDAEEVKKTVGLVTEARSMSRSGTKGVGKHRRARGKSGRYEIGPRTESVGEEQNESMLGDEDNDSGLEDGADASGSEGVGALADLEAAEFVDV
;
A
#
# COMPACT_ATOMS: atom_id res chain seq x y z
N MET A 1 -64.17 6.70 48.46
CA MET A 1 -64.72 7.05 47.13
C MET A 1 -64.10 6.04 46.18
N ALA A 2 -64.62 4.80 46.11
CA ALA A 2 -65.85 4.40 45.40
C ALA A 2 -65.66 4.69 43.90
N ASP A 3 -65.64 3.75 42.94
CA ASP A 3 -66.20 2.39 42.82
C ASP A 3 -65.38 1.63 41.72
N VAL A 4 -65.02 0.33 41.81
CA VAL A 4 -65.83 -0.93 41.69
C VAL A 4 -66.38 -1.05 40.24
N ASP A 5 -66.29 -2.12 39.43
CA ASP A 5 -65.96 -3.56 39.46
C ASP A 5 -65.71 -3.96 37.97
N THR A 6 -65.03 -5.04 37.56
CA THR A 6 -65.51 -6.44 37.70
C THR A 6 -64.41 -7.44 37.27
N PHE A 7 -64.39 -8.55 38.00
CA PHE A 7 -63.46 -9.68 37.99
C PHE A 7 -63.84 -10.80 36.97
N MET A 8 -62.79 -11.52 36.54
CA MET A 8 -62.64 -12.98 36.30
C MET A 8 -63.69 -13.82 35.53
N GLU A 9 -63.20 -14.59 34.55
CA GLU A 9 -63.20 -16.08 34.58
C GLU A 9 -62.23 -16.68 33.52
N ALA A 10 -61.47 -17.70 33.93
CA ALA A 10 -60.71 -18.66 33.09
C ALA A 10 -61.60 -19.92 32.87
N PRO A 11 -61.28 -21.00 32.08
CA PRO A 11 -59.94 -21.49 31.68
C PRO A 11 -59.84 -22.23 30.30
N GLU A 12 -58.62 -22.72 30.02
CA GLU A 12 -58.23 -23.91 29.19
C GLU A 12 -58.91 -24.22 27.84
N GLN A 13 -58.10 -24.31 26.77
CA GLN A 13 -57.73 -25.57 26.09
C GLN A 13 -56.90 -25.26 24.83
N GLY A 14 -55.86 -26.06 24.61
CA GLY A 14 -54.77 -25.76 23.70
C GLY A 14 -55.03 -26.00 22.22
N GLN A 15 -54.06 -25.57 21.43
CA GLN A 15 -53.46 -26.31 20.31
C GLN A 15 -52.22 -25.53 19.89
N GLY A 16 -51.11 -26.24 19.76
CA GLY A 16 -49.81 -25.65 19.51
C GLY A 16 -49.72 -24.96 18.16
N GLN A 17 -48.98 -23.86 18.12
CA GLN A 17 -48.33 -23.37 16.91
C GLN A 17 -47.04 -22.62 17.30
N SER A 18 -46.01 -22.93 16.53
CA SER A 18 -44.61 -22.57 16.67
C SER A 18 -44.35 -21.09 16.32
N PRO A 19 -43.19 -20.52 16.70
CA PRO A 19 -42.91 -19.09 16.57
C PRO A 19 -42.49 -18.70 15.15
N ASP A 20 -42.82 -17.46 14.80
CA ASP A 20 -42.43 -16.73 13.61
C ASP A 20 -40.96 -16.95 13.22
N GLN A 21 -40.77 -17.42 11.99
CA GLN A 21 -39.54 -17.27 11.23
C GLN A 21 -39.86 -16.36 10.05
N ASP A 22 -39.26 -15.17 10.07
CA ASP A 22 -39.11 -14.29 8.92
C ASP A 22 -38.37 -15.06 7.81
N GLN A 23 -39.13 -15.56 6.83
CA GLN A 23 -38.61 -16.13 5.60
C GLN A 23 -38.74 -15.13 4.45
N GLU A 24 -37.64 -15.07 3.72
CA GLU A 24 -37.37 -14.29 2.53
C GLU A 24 -38.52 -14.34 1.51
N ASP A 25 -38.91 -13.16 1.06
CA ASP A 25 -39.91 -12.90 0.03
C ASP A 25 -39.37 -13.38 -1.33
N ILE A 26 -39.67 -14.63 -1.68
CA ILE A 26 -39.39 -15.23 -2.99
C ILE A 26 -40.45 -14.72 -3.96
N GLY A 27 -40.03 -13.82 -4.85
CA GLY A 27 -40.82 -13.30 -5.95
C GLY A 27 -41.46 -14.39 -6.81
N SER A 28 -42.77 -14.23 -7.00
CA SER A 28 -43.67 -15.01 -7.84
C SER A 28 -43.14 -15.36 -9.25
N PRO A 29 -43.53 -16.52 -9.81
CA PRO A 29 -43.06 -17.00 -11.10
C PRO A 29 -43.69 -16.21 -12.25
N SER A 30 -42.84 -15.63 -13.10
CA SER A 30 -43.24 -15.02 -14.37
C SER A 30 -43.88 -16.08 -15.30
N PRO A 31 -44.95 -15.72 -16.03
CA PRO A 31 -45.72 -16.66 -16.82
C PRO A 31 -44.91 -17.22 -18.00
N SER A 32 -45.01 -18.52 -18.17
CA SER A 32 -44.55 -19.29 -19.32
C SER A 32 -45.01 -18.67 -20.63
N VAL A 33 -44.07 -18.24 -21.46
CA VAL A 33 -44.34 -17.73 -22.80
C VAL A 33 -44.67 -18.93 -23.70
N SER A 34 -45.96 -19.14 -23.92
CA SER A 34 -46.47 -20.05 -24.92
C SER A 34 -46.08 -19.57 -26.32
N SER A 35 -45.56 -20.49 -27.11
CA SER A 35 -45.31 -20.40 -28.55
C SER A 35 -46.46 -19.73 -29.30
N ALA A 36 -46.26 -18.47 -29.69
CA ALA A 36 -46.98 -17.81 -30.76
C ALA A 36 -46.08 -17.76 -31.99
N SER A 37 -46.21 -18.77 -32.83
CA SER A 37 -45.78 -18.78 -34.22
C SER A 37 -47.00 -18.43 -35.07
N ASP A 38 -46.97 -17.25 -35.66
CA ASP A 38 -47.29 -17.02 -37.07
C ASP A 38 -47.43 -15.51 -37.31
N GLN A 39 -46.64 -15.00 -38.26
CA GLN A 39 -46.51 -13.60 -38.68
C GLN A 39 -45.50 -12.74 -37.89
N ALA A 40 -44.24 -13.18 -37.85
CA ALA A 40 -43.12 -12.24 -37.80
C ALA A 40 -42.55 -12.12 -39.21
N GLU A 41 -42.47 -10.90 -39.74
CA GLU A 41 -41.67 -10.60 -40.92
C GLU A 41 -40.28 -11.23 -40.74
N SER A 42 -39.77 -11.88 -41.80
CA SER A 42 -38.52 -12.64 -41.82
C SER A 42 -37.40 -11.94 -41.04
N ALA A 43 -37.16 -12.38 -39.80
CA ALA A 43 -36.14 -11.84 -38.91
C ALA A 43 -34.73 -12.26 -39.37
N GLY A 44 -34.29 -11.75 -40.51
CA GLY A 44 -32.95 -11.95 -41.07
C GLY A 44 -32.48 -13.41 -41.16
N LYS A 45 -31.18 -13.58 -41.37
CA LYS A 45 -30.52 -14.89 -41.38
C LYS A 45 -30.06 -15.26 -39.97
N THR A 46 -30.54 -16.38 -39.43
CA THR A 46 -30.05 -16.91 -38.16
C THR A 46 -28.66 -17.54 -38.33
N LEU A 47 -27.69 -17.16 -37.49
CA LEU A 47 -26.32 -17.67 -37.50
C LEU A 47 -25.96 -18.25 -36.12
N THR A 48 -25.36 -19.44 -36.09
CA THR A 48 -24.90 -20.08 -34.84
C THR A 48 -23.52 -19.56 -34.45
N VAL A 49 -23.35 -19.14 -33.19
CA VAL A 49 -22.06 -18.64 -32.68
C VAL A 49 -21.21 -19.82 -32.18
N PRO A 50 -19.98 -20.02 -32.69
CA PRO A 50 -19.07 -21.05 -32.17
C PRO A 50 -18.71 -20.82 -30.69
N HIS A 51 -18.39 -21.91 -29.97
CA HIS A 51 -17.98 -21.86 -28.56
C HIS A 51 -16.48 -21.60 -28.35
N ASP A 52 -15.78 -21.07 -29.36
CA ASP A 52 -14.37 -20.77 -29.27
C ASP A 52 -14.07 -19.73 -28.18
N SER A 53 -13.05 -20.00 -27.37
CA SER A 53 -12.62 -19.10 -26.30
C SER A 53 -11.79 -17.97 -26.88
N ILE A 54 -12.39 -16.78 -26.99
CA ILE A 54 -11.72 -15.58 -27.51
C ILE A 54 -11.56 -14.57 -26.36
N VAL A 55 -10.35 -14.04 -26.21
CA VAL A 55 -10.05 -12.95 -25.27
C VAL A 55 -9.78 -11.68 -26.07
N GLY A 56 -10.46 -10.59 -25.70
CA GLY A 56 -10.24 -9.27 -26.26
C GLY A 56 -9.08 -8.54 -25.56
N ILE A 57 -8.28 -7.78 -26.31
CA ILE A 57 -7.32 -6.83 -25.74
C ILE A 57 -7.58 -5.48 -26.39
N GLU A 58 -8.08 -4.52 -25.61
CA GLU A 58 -8.27 -3.14 -26.04
C GLU A 58 -6.94 -2.38 -25.89
N HIS A 59 -6.10 -2.45 -26.93
CA HIS A 59 -4.79 -1.81 -26.93
C HIS A 59 -4.91 -0.27 -26.83
N PRO A 60 -4.13 0.43 -25.99
CA PRO A 60 -4.27 1.88 -25.77
C PRO A 60 -3.74 2.74 -26.93
N CYS A 61 -3.02 2.13 -27.88
CA CYS A 61 -2.49 2.81 -29.07
C CYS A 61 -3.14 2.29 -30.35
N ILE A 62 -3.13 3.13 -31.39
CA ILE A 62 -3.55 2.78 -32.75
C ILE A 62 -2.57 1.75 -33.33
N ILE A 63 -3.09 0.57 -33.70
CA ILE A 63 -2.28 -0.53 -34.26
C ILE A 63 -2.14 -0.33 -35.77
N ARG A 64 -0.89 -0.10 -36.21
CA ARG A 64 -0.48 -0.13 -37.64
C ARG A 64 0.35 -1.36 -37.99
N ASP A 65 1.00 -1.94 -36.99
CA ASP A 65 1.93 -3.07 -37.10
C ASP A 65 1.59 -4.01 -35.93
N ILE A 66 1.12 -5.22 -36.28
CA ILE A 66 0.64 -6.21 -35.32
C ILE A 66 1.82 -6.78 -34.51
N ASP A 67 2.97 -7.01 -35.15
CA ASP A 67 4.14 -7.59 -34.49
C ASP A 67 4.70 -6.65 -33.42
N ARG A 68 4.70 -5.34 -33.70
CA ARG A 68 5.06 -4.33 -32.69
C ARG A 68 4.05 -4.27 -31.55
N ALA A 69 2.76 -4.37 -31.83
CA ALA A 69 1.73 -4.40 -30.80
C ALA A 69 1.91 -5.61 -29.87
N ILE A 70 2.21 -6.78 -30.44
CA ILE A 70 2.54 -7.99 -29.68
C ILE A 70 3.79 -7.79 -28.83
N LYS A 71 4.87 -7.21 -29.39
CA LYS A 71 6.10 -6.89 -28.64
C LYS A 71 5.82 -5.97 -27.45
N VAL A 72 5.02 -4.92 -27.65
CA VAL A 72 4.63 -3.93 -26.63
C VAL A 72 3.84 -4.56 -25.47
N LEU A 73 3.03 -5.57 -25.76
CA LEU A 73 2.31 -6.38 -24.75
C LEU A 73 3.19 -7.41 -24.03
N GLY A 74 4.49 -7.43 -24.32
CA GLY A 74 5.46 -8.34 -23.71
C GLY A 74 5.67 -9.65 -24.48
N GLY A 75 5.26 -9.70 -25.75
CA GLY A 75 5.47 -10.82 -26.66
C GLY A 75 4.38 -11.90 -26.59
N GLU A 76 4.41 -12.82 -27.54
CA GLU A 76 3.39 -13.87 -27.68
C GLU A 76 3.21 -14.72 -26.42
N HIS A 77 4.30 -15.03 -25.70
CA HIS A 77 4.24 -15.87 -24.50
C HIS A 77 3.32 -15.26 -23.44
N ARG A 78 3.38 -13.94 -23.23
CA ARG A 78 2.55 -13.23 -22.25
C ARG A 78 1.09 -13.09 -22.71
N ILE A 79 0.86 -12.99 -24.01
CA ILE A 79 -0.51 -12.99 -24.56
C ILE A 79 -1.13 -14.39 -24.44
N LYS A 80 -0.35 -15.44 -24.72
CA LYS A 80 -0.79 -16.84 -24.57
C LYS A 80 -1.10 -17.20 -23.12
N SER A 81 -0.38 -16.63 -22.14
CA SER A 81 -0.76 -16.82 -20.74
C SER A 81 -2.14 -16.24 -20.45
N ALA A 82 -2.48 -15.06 -20.99
CA ALA A 82 -3.81 -14.44 -20.80
C ALA A 82 -4.99 -15.27 -21.34
N LEU A 83 -4.72 -16.24 -22.23
CA LEU A 83 -5.73 -17.18 -22.73
C LEU A 83 -6.00 -18.35 -21.76
N LYS A 84 -5.15 -18.56 -20.75
CA LYS A 84 -5.34 -19.61 -19.76
C LYS A 84 -6.39 -19.14 -18.74
N GLN A 85 -7.48 -19.89 -18.61
CA GLN A 85 -8.62 -19.57 -17.72
C GLN A 85 -8.31 -19.78 -16.22
N ASP A 86 -7.08 -20.13 -15.87
CA ASP A 86 -6.69 -20.30 -14.50
C ASP A 86 -6.61 -18.90 -13.85
N GLY A 87 -7.40 -18.66 -12.79
CA GLY A 87 -7.52 -17.37 -12.11
C GLY A 87 -6.23 -16.80 -11.48
N ASN A 88 -5.08 -17.43 -11.76
CA ASN A 88 -3.74 -17.00 -11.35
C ASN A 88 -2.90 -16.43 -12.51
N THR A 89 -3.56 -16.11 -13.62
CA THR A 89 -2.90 -15.66 -14.85
C THR A 89 -2.45 -14.19 -14.75
N ALA A 90 -1.16 -13.95 -15.01
CA ALA A 90 -0.60 -12.60 -15.03
C ALA A 90 -1.32 -11.72 -16.07
N LEU A 91 -1.93 -10.63 -15.60
CA LEU A 91 -2.65 -9.67 -16.45
C LEU A 91 -1.72 -9.11 -17.55
N PRO A 92 -2.20 -8.98 -18.80
CA PRO A 92 -1.45 -8.31 -19.86
C PRO A 92 -0.94 -6.95 -19.39
N THR A 93 0.32 -6.67 -19.69
CA THR A 93 0.97 -5.38 -19.40
C THR A 93 1.50 -4.78 -20.68
N THR A 94 1.37 -3.47 -20.86
CA THR A 94 1.88 -2.76 -22.03
C THR A 94 2.98 -1.78 -21.64
N SER A 95 4.07 -1.71 -22.41
CA SER A 95 5.09 -0.66 -22.29
C SER A 95 5.00 0.29 -23.46
N LEU A 96 4.79 1.58 -23.19
CA LEU A 96 4.86 2.63 -24.22
C LEU A 96 6.30 2.90 -24.70
N ARG A 97 7.31 2.36 -24.01
CA ARG A 97 8.74 2.44 -24.37
C ARG A 97 9.34 1.03 -24.29
N PRO A 98 9.02 0.15 -25.25
CA PRO A 98 9.38 -1.28 -25.18
C PRO A 98 10.90 -1.52 -25.22
N ASP A 99 11.69 -0.58 -25.73
CA ASP A 99 13.15 -0.69 -25.83
C ASP A 99 13.88 -0.15 -24.59
N ASP A 100 13.17 0.51 -23.66
CA ASP A 100 13.73 0.91 -22.37
C ASP A 100 13.37 -0.14 -21.29
N PRO A 101 14.35 -0.90 -20.76
CA PRO A 101 14.09 -1.94 -19.77
C PRO A 101 13.60 -1.38 -18.42
N PHE A 102 13.83 -0.10 -18.15
CA PHE A 102 13.41 0.58 -16.92
C PHE A 102 12.07 1.31 -17.09
N ALA A 103 11.48 1.30 -18.29
CA ALA A 103 10.17 1.89 -18.51
C ALA A 103 9.09 1.13 -17.74
N LYS A 104 8.30 1.87 -16.96
CA LYS A 104 7.18 1.27 -16.23
C LYS A 104 6.09 0.85 -17.19
N LYS A 105 5.50 -0.31 -16.91
CA LYS A 105 4.43 -0.92 -17.70
C LYS A 105 3.07 -0.55 -17.13
N ILE A 106 2.09 -0.43 -18.01
CA ILE A 106 0.68 -0.22 -17.68
C ILE A 106 0.03 -1.60 -17.60
N ILE A 107 -0.66 -1.87 -16.50
CA ILE A 107 -1.33 -3.15 -16.25
C ILE A 107 -2.76 -3.05 -16.79
N SER A 108 -3.21 -4.08 -17.51
CA SER A 108 -4.60 -4.16 -17.94
C SER A 108 -5.54 -4.52 -16.80
N GLN A 109 -6.81 -4.15 -16.94
CA GLN A 109 -7.90 -4.59 -16.09
C GLN A 109 -8.75 -5.58 -16.88
N LYS A 110 -9.03 -6.74 -16.27
CA LYS A 110 -9.99 -7.71 -16.80
C LYS A 110 -11.40 -7.14 -16.67
N ALA A 111 -12.13 -7.11 -17.78
CA ALA A 111 -13.55 -6.81 -17.82
C ALA A 111 -14.29 -8.02 -18.39
N ASP A 112 -15.27 -8.52 -17.64
CA ASP A 112 -16.17 -9.57 -18.10
C ASP A 112 -17.18 -8.94 -19.07
N VAL A 113 -17.25 -9.48 -20.28
CA VAL A 113 -18.08 -8.95 -21.38
C VAL A 113 -18.83 -10.10 -22.06
N ASN A 114 -19.89 -9.78 -22.80
CA ASN A 114 -20.64 -10.75 -23.59
C ASN A 114 -20.70 -10.28 -25.05
N HIS A 115 -19.55 -10.20 -25.72
CA HIS A 115 -19.47 -9.75 -27.11
C HIS A 115 -19.41 -10.94 -28.08
N VAL A 116 -19.77 -10.71 -29.35
CA VAL A 116 -19.63 -11.69 -30.43
C VAL A 116 -18.67 -11.13 -31.47
N LEU A 117 -17.65 -11.91 -31.84
CA LEU A 117 -16.73 -11.55 -32.92
C LEU A 117 -17.33 -11.97 -34.26
N LEU A 118 -17.50 -11.02 -35.17
CA LEU A 118 -18.03 -11.25 -36.52
C LEU A 118 -16.95 -11.06 -37.58
N ARG A 119 -16.81 -12.02 -38.49
CA ARG A 119 -16.08 -11.86 -39.75
C ARG A 119 -17.05 -11.39 -40.81
N ILE A 120 -16.80 -10.22 -41.37
CA ILE A 120 -17.58 -9.63 -42.46
C ILE A 120 -16.70 -9.59 -43.71
N VAL A 121 -17.14 -10.25 -44.78
CA VAL A 121 -16.50 -10.22 -46.08
C VAL A 121 -17.31 -9.32 -47.00
N LEU A 122 -16.67 -8.27 -47.50
CA LEU A 122 -17.25 -7.30 -48.43
C LEU A 122 -16.48 -7.30 -49.75
N PRO A 123 -17.14 -7.02 -50.88
CA PRO A 123 -16.49 -6.82 -52.16
C PRO A 123 -15.44 -5.71 -52.04
N ARG A 124 -14.28 -5.91 -52.66
CA ARG A 124 -13.18 -4.92 -52.62
C ARG A 124 -13.58 -3.57 -53.24
N ARG A 125 -14.64 -3.56 -54.06
CA ARG A 125 -15.22 -2.40 -54.74
C ARG A 125 -16.72 -2.36 -54.43
N THR A 126 -17.14 -1.51 -53.52
CA THR A 126 -18.55 -1.22 -53.24
C THR A 126 -18.81 0.26 -53.51
N GLY A 127 -19.53 0.58 -54.58
CA GLY A 127 -20.02 1.94 -54.85
C GLY A 127 -19.76 2.51 -56.25
N ARG A 128 -20.61 3.49 -56.61
CA ARG A 128 -20.66 4.25 -57.86
C ARG A 128 -19.46 5.18 -58.03
N LYS A 129 -18.93 5.32 -59.25
CA LYS A 129 -17.92 6.34 -59.60
C LYS A 129 -18.51 7.34 -60.60
N ARG A 130 -18.22 8.63 -60.39
CA ARG A 130 -18.30 9.68 -61.44
C ARG A 130 -16.87 9.92 -61.91
N LYS A 131 -16.64 10.18 -63.21
CA LYS A 131 -15.33 10.61 -63.70
C LYS A 131 -14.99 11.95 -63.02
N ARG A 132 -13.79 12.05 -62.44
CA ARG A 132 -13.40 13.24 -61.67
C ARG A 132 -13.34 14.45 -62.61
N GLY A 133 -14.27 15.39 -62.44
CA GLY A 133 -14.34 16.63 -63.22
C GLY A 133 -15.41 16.68 -64.31
N THR A 134 -16.33 15.71 -64.42
CA THR A 134 -17.45 15.76 -65.37
C THR A 134 -18.81 15.71 -64.67
N ASP A 135 -19.81 16.33 -65.29
CA ASP A 135 -21.21 16.34 -64.82
C ASP A 135 -22.06 15.18 -65.37
N GLU A 136 -21.43 14.10 -65.82
CA GLU A 136 -22.14 12.95 -66.40
C GLU A 136 -22.91 12.11 -65.36
N PRO A 137 -23.98 11.39 -65.76
CA PRO A 137 -24.73 10.49 -64.88
C PRO A 137 -23.87 9.34 -64.33
N TYR A 138 -24.29 8.74 -63.21
CA TYR A 138 -23.61 7.58 -62.64
C TYR A 138 -23.78 6.33 -63.50
N GLU A 139 -22.68 5.69 -63.88
CA GLU A 139 -22.68 4.42 -64.60
C GLU A 139 -22.80 3.22 -63.63
N PHE A 140 -23.60 2.21 -64.01
CA PHE A 140 -23.70 0.93 -63.31
C PHE A 140 -22.68 -0.04 -63.87
N TYR A 141 -22.03 -0.84 -63.02
CA TYR A 141 -21.12 -1.90 -63.46
C TYR A 141 -21.56 -3.26 -62.90
N ASP A 142 -21.52 -4.32 -63.70
CA ASP A 142 -21.74 -5.70 -63.23
C ASP A 142 -20.50 -6.30 -62.55
N SER A 143 -20.62 -7.54 -62.04
CA SER A 143 -19.56 -8.27 -61.34
C SER A 143 -18.29 -8.50 -62.19
N ASP A 144 -18.41 -8.39 -63.51
CA ASP A 144 -17.33 -8.57 -64.47
C ASP A 144 -16.75 -7.23 -64.98
N GLY A 145 -17.35 -6.09 -64.57
CA GLY A 145 -16.85 -4.75 -64.85
C GLY A 145 -17.40 -4.07 -66.11
N ASN A 146 -18.56 -4.51 -66.62
CA ASN A 146 -19.23 -3.92 -67.79
C ASN A 146 -20.37 -2.96 -67.41
N ILE A 147 -20.61 -1.92 -68.23
CA ILE A 147 -21.59 -0.87 -67.96
C ILE A 147 -23.04 -1.34 -68.24
N GLN A 148 -23.93 -1.22 -67.24
CA GLN A 148 -25.38 -1.44 -67.39
C GLN A 148 -26.12 -0.12 -67.67
N HIS A 149 -27.00 -0.12 -68.69
CA HIS A 149 -27.91 0.98 -69.01
C HIS A 149 -29.35 0.64 -68.59
N ASP A 150 -29.88 1.33 -67.59
CA ASP A 150 -31.31 1.28 -67.26
C ASP A 150 -32.11 2.13 -68.26
N SER A 151 -33.10 1.50 -68.89
CA SER A 151 -34.09 2.15 -69.76
C SER A 151 -35.44 2.13 -69.04
N ASN A 152 -35.69 3.14 -68.20
CA ASN A 152 -37.05 3.67 -68.03
C ASN A 152 -37.06 5.02 -67.31
N SER A 153 -37.67 6.00 -67.98
CA SER A 153 -37.95 7.37 -67.55
C SER A 153 -39.18 7.46 -66.66
N GLY A 154 -39.13 8.30 -65.63
CA GLY A 154 -40.29 8.74 -64.85
C GLY A 154 -39.90 9.90 -63.93
N GLU A 155 -40.32 11.10 -64.31
CA GLU A 155 -40.16 12.37 -63.59
C GLU A 155 -41.05 12.39 -62.34
N ASP A 156 -40.55 12.87 -61.20
CA ASP A 156 -41.25 13.90 -60.40
C ASP A 156 -40.37 14.56 -59.32
N GLU A 157 -40.78 15.77 -58.95
CA GLU A 157 -40.01 16.88 -58.39
C GLU A 157 -39.75 16.89 -56.86
N THR A 158 -38.68 17.62 -56.51
CA THR A 158 -38.44 18.50 -55.34
C THR A 158 -39.02 18.18 -53.96
N VAL A 159 -38.15 17.97 -52.96
CA VAL A 159 -38.29 18.61 -51.62
C VAL A 159 -36.91 18.91 -51.03
N THR A 160 -36.67 20.20 -50.76
CA THR A 160 -35.58 20.75 -49.96
C THR A 160 -35.80 20.48 -48.47
N HIS A 161 -34.81 19.93 -47.76
CA HIS A 161 -34.62 20.25 -46.34
C HIS A 161 -33.14 20.34 -45.95
N SER A 162 -32.78 21.57 -45.59
CA SER A 162 -31.55 21.97 -44.92
C SER A 162 -31.42 21.30 -43.56
N GLY A 163 -30.26 20.71 -43.29
CA GLY A 163 -29.86 20.17 -42.01
C GLY A 163 -28.34 20.06 -41.97
N LEU A 164 -27.71 21.00 -41.28
CA LEU A 164 -26.26 21.12 -41.08
C LEU A 164 -25.67 19.82 -40.49
N VAL A 165 -25.04 19.00 -41.33
CA VAL A 165 -24.10 17.97 -40.90
C VAL A 165 -22.68 18.57 -41.00
N PRO A 166 -21.84 18.49 -39.96
CA PRO A 166 -20.48 19.02 -40.04
C PRO A 166 -19.70 18.26 -41.11
N GLN A 167 -19.36 18.95 -42.19
CA GLN A 167 -18.38 18.47 -43.17
C GLN A 167 -17.00 18.51 -42.52
N ASN A 168 -16.57 17.39 -41.93
CA ASN A 168 -15.17 17.08 -41.71
C ASN A 168 -14.96 15.56 -41.60
N GLY A 169 -15.40 14.85 -42.64
CA GLY A 169 -15.02 13.47 -42.88
C GLY A 169 -13.66 13.43 -43.59
N ASN A 170 -12.56 13.57 -42.85
CA ASN A 170 -11.26 13.09 -43.32
C ASN A 170 -11.36 11.57 -43.49
N SER A 171 -11.80 11.12 -44.67
CA SER A 171 -11.65 9.72 -45.10
C SER A 171 -10.18 9.36 -44.89
N SER A 172 -9.91 8.29 -44.15
CA SER A 172 -8.54 7.82 -43.94
C SER A 172 -7.89 7.54 -45.30
N LYS A 173 -7.06 8.47 -45.79
CA LYS A 173 -6.18 8.24 -46.95
C LYS A 173 -5.02 7.30 -46.61
N ASP A 174 -4.91 6.87 -45.35
CA ASP A 174 -3.91 5.95 -44.85
C ASP A 174 -4.49 4.53 -44.96
N GLY A 175 -4.11 3.80 -46.02
CA GLY A 175 -4.59 2.44 -46.31
C GLY A 175 -4.09 1.36 -45.35
N THR A 176 -3.42 1.76 -44.26
CA THR A 176 -2.87 0.90 -43.21
C THR A 176 -3.82 0.74 -42.02
N LEU A 177 -4.84 1.58 -41.88
CA LEU A 177 -5.80 1.53 -40.78
C LEU A 177 -7.09 0.81 -41.18
N PRO A 178 -7.73 0.08 -40.23
CA PRO A 178 -9.03 -0.53 -40.49
C PRO A 178 -10.10 0.54 -40.74
N PRO A 179 -11.14 0.22 -41.55
CA PRO A 179 -12.26 1.14 -41.79
C PRO A 179 -12.99 1.46 -40.48
N ARG A 180 -13.47 2.69 -40.34
CA ARG A 180 -14.29 3.11 -39.19
C ARG A 180 -15.66 2.44 -39.23
N ALA A 181 -16.33 2.35 -38.07
CA ALA A 181 -17.67 1.77 -37.95
C ALA A 181 -18.66 2.36 -38.98
N ASP A 182 -18.70 3.69 -39.11
CA ASP A 182 -19.59 4.38 -40.05
C ASP A 182 -19.29 4.01 -41.52
N GLU A 183 -18.00 3.84 -41.86
CA GLU A 183 -17.59 3.40 -43.20
C GLU A 183 -18.01 1.95 -43.46
N VAL A 184 -17.89 1.08 -42.47
CA VAL A 184 -18.33 -0.32 -42.56
C VAL A 184 -19.85 -0.40 -42.76
N ILE A 185 -20.62 0.37 -41.98
CA ILE A 185 -22.08 0.44 -42.10
C ILE A 185 -22.47 0.96 -43.49
N THR A 186 -21.81 2.02 -43.97
CA THR A 186 -22.08 2.59 -45.30
C THR A 186 -21.77 1.58 -46.41
N ARG A 187 -20.65 0.84 -46.30
CA ARG A 187 -20.29 -0.20 -47.27
C ARG A 187 -21.27 -1.36 -47.25
N LEU A 188 -21.70 -1.81 -46.07
CA LEU A 188 -22.73 -2.85 -45.92
C LEU A 188 -24.06 -2.44 -46.57
N ALA A 189 -24.52 -1.21 -46.32
CA ALA A 189 -25.73 -0.69 -46.95
C ALA A 189 -25.61 -0.63 -48.49
N SER A 190 -24.42 -0.31 -49.00
CA SER A 190 -24.17 -0.27 -50.44
C SER A 190 -24.04 -1.66 -51.10
N ALA A 191 -23.68 -2.69 -50.35
CA ALA A 191 -23.46 -4.04 -50.86
C ALA A 191 -24.76 -4.85 -51.03
N LYS A 192 -25.88 -4.39 -50.43
CA LYS A 192 -27.22 -5.02 -50.43
C LYS A 192 -27.26 -6.49 -50.00
N ASP A 193 -26.85 -7.42 -50.87
CA ASP A 193 -26.82 -8.88 -50.64
C ASP A 193 -25.45 -9.51 -50.98
N ASP A 194 -24.53 -8.76 -51.56
CA ASP A 194 -23.18 -9.22 -51.90
C ASP A 194 -22.23 -9.04 -50.72
N TYR A 195 -22.54 -9.69 -49.60
CA TYR A 195 -21.65 -9.75 -48.43
C TYR A 195 -21.83 -11.06 -47.67
N GLN A 196 -20.81 -11.47 -46.95
CA GLN A 196 -20.87 -12.66 -46.09
C GLN A 196 -20.58 -12.28 -44.63
N ILE A 197 -21.44 -12.73 -43.72
CA ILE A 197 -21.27 -12.58 -42.27
C ILE A 197 -21.11 -13.96 -41.67
N GLN A 198 -20.05 -14.14 -40.88
CA GLN A 198 -19.76 -15.36 -40.14
C GLN A 198 -19.43 -15.01 -38.68
N PRO A 199 -20.18 -15.50 -37.68
CA PRO A 199 -19.75 -15.42 -36.29
C PRO A 199 -18.56 -16.34 -36.06
N LEU A 200 -17.51 -15.82 -35.43
CA LEU A 200 -16.30 -16.58 -35.10
C LEU A 200 -16.33 -17.12 -33.65
N GLY A 201 -17.00 -16.43 -32.74
CA GLY A 201 -17.13 -16.89 -31.36
C GLY A 201 -17.55 -15.80 -30.39
N ALA A 202 -17.70 -16.18 -29.12
CA ALA A 202 -18.03 -15.26 -28.05
C ALA A 202 -16.76 -14.76 -27.33
N VAL A 203 -16.65 -13.46 -27.15
CA VAL A 203 -15.63 -12.83 -26.31
C VAL A 203 -16.24 -12.66 -24.92
N LYS A 204 -15.76 -13.45 -23.97
CA LYS A 204 -16.22 -13.42 -22.56
C LYS A 204 -15.41 -12.48 -21.68
N GLU A 205 -14.19 -12.19 -22.11
CA GLU A 205 -13.21 -11.43 -21.34
C GLU A 205 -12.52 -10.42 -22.25
N THR A 206 -12.39 -9.19 -21.78
CA THR A 206 -11.61 -8.15 -22.46
C THR A 206 -10.66 -7.46 -21.47
N HIS A 207 -9.40 -7.34 -21.86
CA HIS A 207 -8.39 -6.60 -21.11
C HIS A 207 -8.34 -5.15 -21.58
N GLN A 208 -8.60 -4.22 -20.66
CA GLN A 208 -8.65 -2.79 -20.93
C GLN A 208 -7.57 -2.04 -20.14
N PHE A 209 -6.92 -1.06 -20.76
CA PHE A 209 -5.87 -0.25 -20.12
C PHE A 209 -6.44 1.09 -19.66
N ARG A 210 -7.27 1.07 -18.60
CA ARG A 210 -7.89 2.29 -18.03
C ARG A 210 -7.06 2.96 -16.94
N SER A 211 -6.01 2.30 -16.45
CA SER A 211 -5.16 2.85 -15.41
C SER A 211 -4.32 4.00 -15.95
N LEU A 212 -4.11 5.03 -15.11
CA LEU A 212 -3.17 6.09 -15.43
C LEU A 212 -1.74 5.54 -15.55
N PRO A 213 -0.95 5.99 -16.55
CA PRO A 213 0.48 5.72 -16.58
C PRO A 213 1.14 6.25 -15.30
N ASP A 214 2.00 5.44 -14.70
CA ASP A 214 2.77 5.85 -13.53
C ASP A 214 3.85 6.89 -13.88
N PHE A 215 4.31 7.64 -12.88
CA PHE A 215 5.45 8.54 -13.03
C PHE A 215 6.68 7.76 -13.51
N GLN A 216 7.40 8.32 -14.49
CA GLN A 216 8.61 7.72 -15.04
C GLN A 216 9.81 8.44 -14.46
N LEU A 217 10.81 7.68 -14.03
CA LEU A 217 12.11 8.22 -13.65
C LEU A 217 13.07 8.01 -14.81
N LEU A 218 13.62 9.11 -15.34
CA LEU A 218 14.74 9.03 -16.28
C LEU A 218 16.01 8.77 -15.49
N SER A 219 16.47 7.52 -15.50
CA SER A 219 17.68 7.10 -14.78
C SER A 219 18.80 6.65 -15.72
N GLN A 220 18.67 6.93 -17.02
CA GLN A 220 19.62 6.48 -18.04
C GLN A 220 20.99 7.15 -17.92
N ASP A 221 21.07 8.34 -17.33
CA ASP A 221 22.33 9.06 -17.11
C ASP A 221 23.11 8.53 -15.89
N SER A 222 22.48 7.70 -15.04
CA SER A 222 23.13 7.16 -13.86
C SER A 222 24.18 6.10 -14.24
N PRO A 223 25.45 6.26 -13.83
CA PRO A 223 26.49 5.26 -14.08
C PRO A 223 26.13 3.88 -13.51
N LEU A 224 25.47 3.84 -12.34
CA LEU A 224 24.99 2.62 -11.71
C LEU A 224 23.94 1.94 -12.59
N MET A 225 22.95 2.67 -13.09
CA MET A 225 21.89 2.11 -13.92
C MET A 225 22.40 1.65 -15.29
N GLN A 226 23.37 2.36 -15.87
CA GLN A 226 24.08 1.92 -17.08
C GLN A 226 24.89 0.64 -16.83
N HIS A 227 25.53 0.53 -15.66
CA HIS A 227 26.26 -0.68 -15.32
C HIS A 227 25.32 -1.86 -15.10
N ILE A 228 24.19 -1.66 -14.40
CA ILE A 228 23.13 -2.66 -14.25
C ILE A 228 22.60 -3.09 -15.62
N SER A 229 22.31 -2.15 -16.52
CA SER A 229 21.73 -2.47 -17.82
C SER A 229 22.68 -3.24 -18.73
N ARG A 230 23.99 -2.94 -18.71
CA ARG A 230 24.99 -3.64 -19.53
C ARG A 230 25.42 -4.97 -18.93
N SER A 231 25.50 -5.06 -17.60
CA SER A 231 26.10 -6.22 -16.92
C SER A 231 25.06 -7.25 -16.48
N LEU A 232 23.91 -6.82 -15.94
CA LEU A 232 22.92 -7.72 -15.34
C LEU A 232 21.78 -8.10 -16.28
N LEU A 233 21.23 -7.15 -17.06
CA LEU A 233 20.08 -7.44 -17.93
C LEU A 233 20.34 -8.46 -19.04
N PRO A 234 21.54 -8.55 -19.67
CA PRO A 234 21.81 -9.57 -20.68
C PRO A 234 21.89 -10.99 -20.10
N GLY A 235 21.99 -11.15 -18.78
CA GLY A 235 22.09 -12.45 -18.13
C GLY A 235 23.40 -13.20 -18.40
N THR A 236 24.46 -12.51 -18.83
CA THR A 236 25.76 -13.15 -19.11
C THR A 236 26.59 -13.30 -17.82
N ILE A 237 27.19 -14.47 -17.62
CA ILE A 237 28.01 -14.76 -16.42
C ILE A 237 29.18 -13.78 -16.30
N SER A 238 29.81 -13.41 -17.42
CA SER A 238 30.89 -12.42 -17.43
C SER A 238 30.43 -11.04 -16.98
N GLY A 239 29.25 -10.60 -17.44
CA GLY A 239 28.65 -9.33 -17.03
C GLY A 239 28.36 -9.32 -15.53
N ILE A 240 27.73 -10.38 -15.01
CA ILE A 240 27.42 -10.51 -13.58
C ILE A 240 28.68 -10.45 -12.72
N LYS A 241 29.77 -11.13 -13.11
CA LYS A 241 31.05 -11.10 -12.39
C LYS A 241 31.71 -9.71 -12.39
N SER A 242 31.50 -8.92 -13.45
CA SER A 242 32.04 -7.56 -13.55
C SER A 242 31.26 -6.52 -12.74
N PHE A 243 30.06 -6.87 -12.25
CA PHE A 243 29.22 -5.95 -11.49
C PHE A 243 29.69 -5.82 -10.04
N SER A 244 30.43 -4.76 -9.74
CA SER A 244 30.87 -4.41 -8.38
C SER A 244 30.42 -2.99 -8.00
N PRO A 245 29.27 -2.82 -7.32
CA PRO A 245 28.84 -1.52 -6.81
C PRO A 245 29.67 -1.10 -5.59
N ASP A 246 29.77 0.20 -5.34
CA ASP A 246 30.33 0.72 -4.09
C ASP A 246 29.38 0.41 -2.92
N LEU A 247 29.88 -0.36 -1.96
CA LEU A 247 29.13 -0.78 -0.76
C LEU A 247 29.60 -0.04 0.50
N SER A 248 30.44 0.98 0.34
CA SER A 248 30.90 1.78 1.47
C SER A 248 29.76 2.51 2.18
N VAL A 249 29.89 2.67 3.49
CA VAL A 249 28.90 3.39 4.31
C VAL A 249 28.94 4.87 3.91
N ARG A 250 27.78 5.42 3.50
CA ARG A 250 27.64 6.78 2.94
C ARG A 250 28.25 6.97 1.54
N ALA A 251 28.37 5.91 0.74
CA ALA A 251 28.59 6.07 -0.69
C ALA A 251 27.57 7.08 -1.26
N ASN A 252 28.05 8.10 -1.97
CA ASN A 252 27.20 9.12 -2.57
C ASN A 252 26.37 8.49 -3.70
N LEU A 253 25.18 8.01 -3.34
CA LEU A 253 24.15 7.61 -4.31
C LEU A 253 23.54 8.89 -4.88
N THR A 254 24.20 9.52 -5.84
CA THR A 254 23.64 10.64 -6.61
C THR A 254 22.34 10.25 -7.32
N HIS A 255 22.11 8.95 -7.53
CA HIS A 255 20.91 8.41 -8.14
C HIS A 255 20.35 7.26 -7.31
N ILE A 256 19.16 7.47 -6.76
CA ILE A 256 18.38 6.43 -6.06
C ILE A 256 17.41 5.81 -7.08
N PRO A 257 17.36 4.47 -7.23
CA PRO A 257 16.38 3.85 -8.11
C PRO A 257 14.97 4.19 -7.62
N GLY A 258 14.08 4.50 -8.58
CA GLY A 258 12.68 4.75 -8.26
C GLY A 258 11.98 3.50 -7.72
N PRO A 259 10.95 3.64 -6.89
CA PRO A 259 10.12 2.51 -6.50
C PRO A 259 9.43 1.88 -7.73
N PRO A 260 9.03 0.60 -7.66
CA PRO A 260 8.29 -0.07 -8.73
C PRO A 260 7.04 0.71 -9.16
N ARG A 261 6.33 1.31 -8.20
CA ARG A 261 5.20 2.23 -8.44
C ARG A 261 5.41 3.54 -7.68
N PHE A 262 5.27 4.68 -8.35
CA PHE A 262 5.30 6.01 -7.71
C PHE A 262 3.89 6.44 -7.32
N ALA A 263 2.92 6.25 -8.21
CA ALA A 263 1.51 6.46 -7.95
C ALA A 263 0.95 5.28 -7.14
N PRO A 264 0.42 5.52 -5.93
CA PRO A 264 -0.19 4.46 -5.13
C PRO A 264 -1.57 4.06 -5.68
N TYR A 265 -2.21 4.92 -6.48
CA TYR A 265 -3.52 4.68 -7.11
C TYR A 265 -3.38 4.56 -8.63
N THR A 266 -4.19 3.67 -9.21
CA THR A 266 -4.25 3.43 -10.67
C THR A 266 -5.40 4.17 -11.34
N GLN A 267 -6.40 4.61 -10.57
CA GLN A 267 -7.59 5.30 -11.08
C GLN A 267 -7.49 6.82 -10.88
N PRO A 268 -8.01 7.63 -11.81
CA PRO A 268 -8.14 9.07 -11.61
C PRO A 268 -9.07 9.39 -10.43
N LEU A 269 -8.63 10.26 -9.53
CA LEU A 269 -9.50 10.80 -8.48
C LEU A 269 -10.51 11.76 -9.11
N HIS A 270 -11.80 11.47 -8.92
CA HIS A 270 -12.88 12.33 -9.39
C HIS A 270 -13.04 13.56 -8.46
N TYR A 271 -12.07 14.49 -8.54
CA TYR A 271 -12.05 15.71 -7.74
C TYR A 271 -13.09 16.75 -8.20
N ALA A 272 -13.46 16.75 -9.49
CA ALA A 272 -14.42 17.67 -10.12
C ALA A 272 -14.17 19.16 -9.81
N TYR A 273 -12.92 19.55 -9.52
CA TYR A 273 -12.54 20.89 -9.08
C TYR A 273 -13.33 21.41 -7.87
N ALA A 274 -13.87 20.51 -7.04
CA ALA A 274 -14.64 20.88 -5.86
C ALA A 274 -13.75 21.61 -4.85
N GLN A 275 -14.27 22.68 -4.22
CA GLN A 275 -13.54 23.37 -3.17
C GLN A 275 -13.27 22.40 -1.99
N ASN A 276 -12.05 22.45 -1.46
CA ASN A 276 -11.73 21.69 -0.26
C ASN A 276 -12.66 22.11 0.88
N ARG A 277 -13.40 21.14 1.46
CA ARG A 277 -14.35 21.38 2.57
C ARG A 277 -13.68 21.94 3.81
N ALA A 278 -12.36 21.78 3.92
CA ALA A 278 -11.55 22.29 5.01
C ALA A 278 -11.14 23.77 4.87
N THR A 279 -11.59 24.46 3.82
CA THR A 279 -11.26 25.85 3.57
C THR A 279 -12.35 26.78 4.09
N THR A 280 -12.02 27.60 5.08
CA THR A 280 -12.90 28.65 5.61
C THR A 280 -12.39 30.01 5.17
N THR A 281 -13.29 30.80 4.59
CA THR A 281 -13.01 32.17 4.19
C THR A 281 -13.36 33.11 5.33
N THR A 282 -12.36 33.72 5.96
CA THR A 282 -12.55 34.74 6.99
C THR A 282 -12.33 36.12 6.38
N VAL A 283 -13.27 37.04 6.58
CA VAL A 283 -13.12 38.45 6.19
C VAL A 283 -12.65 39.22 7.42
N ASP A 284 -11.48 39.85 7.32
CA ASP A 284 -10.97 40.70 8.37
C ASP A 284 -11.84 41.97 8.45
N VAL A 285 -12.49 42.17 9.61
CA VAL A 285 -13.47 43.23 9.85
C VAL A 285 -12.85 44.62 9.71
N VAL A 286 -11.53 44.74 9.94
CA VAL A 286 -10.82 46.02 9.94
C VAL A 286 -10.29 46.39 8.57
N THR A 287 -9.81 45.40 7.79
CA THR A 287 -9.15 45.65 6.49
C THR A 287 -10.04 45.32 5.29
N GLY A 288 -11.19 44.67 5.50
CA GLY A 288 -12.05 44.14 4.42
C GLY A 288 -11.37 43.02 3.61
N THR A 289 -10.18 42.59 3.99
CA THR A 289 -9.40 41.62 3.24
C THR A 289 -9.96 40.22 3.48
N THR A 290 -10.25 39.52 2.38
CA THR A 290 -10.75 38.15 2.42
C THR A 290 -9.56 37.18 2.53
N LYS A 291 -9.39 36.52 3.68
CA LYS A 291 -8.35 35.51 3.89
C LYS A 291 -8.98 34.12 3.86
N SER A 292 -8.66 33.35 2.82
CA SER A 292 -8.99 31.93 2.76
C SER A 292 -7.99 31.15 3.60
N THR A 293 -8.46 30.43 4.61
CA THR A 293 -7.61 29.62 5.49
C THR A 293 -8.07 28.18 5.48
N ASN A 294 -7.16 27.26 5.21
CA ASN A 294 -7.41 25.84 5.35
C ASN A 294 -7.10 25.41 6.78
N TYR A 295 -8.11 25.04 7.57
CA TYR A 295 -7.92 24.66 8.97
C TYR A 295 -7.38 23.22 9.15
N THR A 296 -7.39 22.40 8.09
CA THR A 296 -6.70 21.09 8.09
C THR A 296 -5.21 21.21 7.78
N MET A 297 -4.75 22.37 7.31
CA MET A 297 -3.33 22.56 7.02
C MET A 297 -2.56 22.56 8.34
N PRO A 298 -1.53 21.71 8.51
CA PRO A 298 -0.69 21.73 9.69
C PRO A 298 -0.11 23.13 9.90
N ARG A 299 -0.20 23.67 11.11
CA ARG A 299 0.43 24.94 11.45
C ARG A 299 1.95 24.76 11.35
N ARG A 300 2.60 25.62 10.56
CA ARG A 300 4.07 25.68 10.44
C ARG A 300 4.68 25.94 11.81
N ARG A 301 5.64 25.12 12.23
CA ARG A 301 6.37 25.25 13.49
C ARG A 301 7.82 25.60 13.23
N ILE A 302 8.42 26.32 14.17
CA ILE A 302 9.78 26.88 14.01
C ILE A 302 10.83 25.87 14.47
N LEU A 303 10.56 25.13 15.54
CA LEU A 303 11.50 24.14 16.08
C LEU A 303 11.30 22.78 15.40
N ALA A 304 12.28 22.35 14.62
CA ALA A 304 12.34 21.01 14.03
C ALA A 304 12.91 19.97 15.02
N ALA A 305 12.53 18.70 14.83
CA ALA A 305 13.16 17.60 15.55
C ALA A 305 14.63 17.45 15.13
N LEU A 306 15.53 17.41 16.10
CA LEU A 306 16.98 17.40 15.87
C LEU A 306 17.48 16.01 15.50
N SER A 307 18.52 15.93 14.67
CA SER A 307 19.28 14.68 14.51
C SER A 307 19.96 14.29 15.83
N PHE A 308 20.29 13.01 15.99
CA PHE A 308 20.91 12.48 17.22
C PHE A 308 22.31 13.05 17.50
N ASP A 309 22.99 13.57 16.47
CA ASP A 309 24.32 14.20 16.51
C ASP A 309 24.27 15.73 16.64
N ALA A 310 23.11 16.35 16.43
CA ALA A 310 22.98 17.80 16.50
C ALA A 310 23.23 18.37 17.91
N PRO A 311 23.76 19.60 18.04
CA PRO A 311 23.96 20.23 19.33
C PRO A 311 22.63 20.51 20.04
N ALA A 312 22.57 20.29 21.35
CA ALA A 312 21.39 20.52 22.16
C ALA A 312 21.10 22.04 22.30
N PRO A 313 19.90 22.53 21.97
CA PRO A 313 19.55 23.94 22.10
C PRO A 313 19.45 24.37 23.57
N SER A 314 19.97 25.55 23.87
CA SER A 314 19.90 26.16 25.20
C SER A 314 18.59 26.89 25.48
N GLY A 315 17.81 27.23 24.46
CA GLY A 315 16.57 27.98 24.60
C GLY A 315 15.68 27.93 23.37
N PRO A 316 14.47 28.52 23.46
CA PRO A 316 13.51 28.54 22.38
C PRO A 316 14.01 29.37 21.19
N PRO A 317 13.58 29.06 19.95
CA PRO A 317 13.93 29.83 18.77
C PRO A 317 13.58 31.32 18.90
N PRO A 318 14.47 32.24 18.51
CA PRO A 318 14.26 33.68 18.67
C PRO A 318 13.12 34.24 17.80
N GLN A 319 12.70 33.51 16.77
CA GLN A 319 11.61 33.89 15.86
C GLN A 319 10.22 33.68 16.46
N LEU A 320 10.10 33.03 17.62
CA LEU A 320 8.82 32.80 18.27
C LEU A 320 8.24 34.11 18.84
N PRO A 321 6.92 34.34 18.73
CA PRO A 321 6.30 35.50 19.36
C PRO A 321 6.42 35.39 20.88
N ASN A 322 6.57 36.54 21.55
CA ASN A 322 6.63 36.56 23.02
C ASN A 322 5.37 35.92 23.61
N ILE A 323 5.55 35.02 24.58
CA ILE A 323 4.43 34.30 25.21
C ILE A 323 3.36 35.24 25.78
N SER A 324 3.75 36.44 26.22
CA SER A 324 2.84 37.45 26.78
C SER A 324 1.84 38.00 25.77
N THR A 325 2.17 37.99 24.47
CA THR A 325 1.26 38.45 23.40
C THR A 325 0.35 37.33 22.87
N CYS A 326 0.60 36.09 23.29
CA CYS A 326 -0.15 34.92 22.86
C CYS A 326 -1.48 34.76 23.64
N PRO A 327 -2.44 33.96 23.14
CA PRO A 327 -3.70 33.68 23.83
C PRO A 327 -3.50 33.12 25.25
N LYS A 328 -4.38 33.49 26.19
CA LYS A 328 -4.29 33.04 27.60
C LYS A 328 -4.24 31.52 27.77
N ALA A 329 -4.95 30.78 26.92
CA ALA A 329 -4.92 29.31 26.91
C ALA A 329 -3.51 28.77 26.63
N LEU A 330 -2.79 29.36 25.66
CA LEU A 330 -1.40 28.98 25.37
C LEU A 330 -0.46 29.36 26.52
N GLN A 331 -0.65 30.54 27.12
CA GLN A 331 0.14 30.96 28.28
C GLN A 331 0.00 29.99 29.45
N GLN A 332 -1.23 29.53 29.74
CA GLN A 332 -1.46 28.56 30.79
C GLN A 332 -0.87 27.18 30.45
N ALA A 333 -1.02 26.73 29.20
CA ALA A 333 -0.42 25.47 28.74
C ALA A 333 1.12 25.50 28.85
N VAL A 334 1.76 26.61 28.49
CA VAL A 334 3.21 26.79 28.65
C VAL A 334 3.61 26.73 30.12
N ARG A 335 2.90 27.41 31.03
CA ARG A 335 3.18 27.33 32.47
C ARG A 335 3.06 25.91 33.01
N ASN A 336 1.97 25.22 32.67
CA ASN A 336 1.74 23.84 33.11
C ASN A 336 2.84 22.91 32.60
N LEU A 337 3.21 23.04 31.32
CA LEU A 337 4.29 22.25 30.74
C LEU A 337 5.65 22.58 31.37
N THR A 338 5.94 23.86 31.65
CA THR A 338 7.17 24.25 32.35
C THR A 338 7.25 23.58 33.73
N SER A 339 6.17 23.63 34.51
CA SER A 339 6.12 22.97 35.82
C SER A 339 6.33 21.46 35.72
N LEU A 340 5.73 20.81 34.71
CA LEU A 340 5.94 19.38 34.47
C LEU A 340 7.40 19.09 34.09
N ILE A 341 7.96 19.84 33.16
CA ILE A 341 9.34 19.65 32.67
C ILE A 341 10.38 19.95 33.74
N ASP A 342 10.10 20.85 34.69
CA ASP A 342 10.97 21.09 35.83
C ASP A 342 11.04 19.90 36.78
N THR A 343 9.94 19.14 36.92
CA THR A 343 9.93 17.88 37.71
C THR A 343 10.46 16.69 36.91
N ARG A 344 10.19 16.64 35.61
CA ARG A 344 10.54 15.55 34.70
C ARG A 344 11.16 16.15 33.43
N PRO A 345 12.50 16.28 33.36
CA PRO A 345 13.17 17.04 32.29
C PRO A 345 13.03 16.42 30.90
N LEU A 346 12.68 15.14 30.82
CA LEU A 346 12.44 14.42 29.57
C LEU A 346 11.11 13.66 29.65
N VAL A 347 10.18 13.98 28.75
CA VAL A 347 8.83 13.40 28.77
C VAL A 347 8.35 13.08 27.36
N THR A 348 7.71 11.93 27.17
CA THR A 348 7.00 11.65 25.92
C THR A 348 5.70 12.45 25.86
N ARG A 349 5.24 12.76 24.65
CA ARG A 349 3.96 13.43 24.41
C ARG A 349 2.79 12.77 25.16
N ARG A 350 2.67 11.44 25.06
CA ARG A 350 1.57 10.69 25.68
C ARG A 350 1.63 10.78 27.20
N ALA A 351 2.82 10.65 27.80
CA ALA A 351 3.01 10.81 29.22
C ALA A 351 2.64 12.25 29.67
N ALA A 352 3.08 13.26 28.94
CA ALA A 352 2.79 14.66 29.28
C ALA A 352 1.30 14.99 29.23
N LEU A 353 0.58 14.52 28.20
CA LEU A 353 -0.88 14.71 28.10
C LEU A 353 -1.64 13.98 29.21
N ASN A 354 -1.21 12.78 29.59
CA ASN A 354 -1.82 12.04 30.70
C ASN A 354 -1.57 12.71 32.06
N MET A 355 -0.38 13.30 32.27
CA MET A 355 -0.04 14.04 33.48
C MET A 355 -0.60 15.47 33.52
N SER A 356 -1.08 15.99 32.39
CA SER A 356 -1.63 17.35 32.27
C SER A 356 -2.89 17.34 31.39
N PRO A 357 -3.99 16.74 31.87
CA PRO A 357 -5.23 16.57 31.10
C PRO A 357 -5.88 17.92 30.69
N ASP A 358 -5.58 19.00 31.41
CA ASP A 358 -6.05 20.36 31.09
C ASP A 358 -5.47 20.93 29.79
N VAL A 359 -4.38 20.34 29.28
CA VAL A 359 -3.72 20.81 28.06
C VAL A 359 -4.27 20.04 26.86
N ALA A 360 -5.08 20.73 26.05
CA ALA A 360 -5.57 20.17 24.81
C ALA A 360 -4.40 19.78 23.88
N GLU A 361 -4.58 18.68 23.15
CA GLU A 361 -3.57 18.09 22.28
C GLU A 361 -3.01 19.06 21.21
N THR A 362 -3.86 19.94 20.70
CA THR A 362 -3.48 20.97 19.72
C THR A 362 -2.64 22.08 20.35
N LEU A 363 -2.93 22.45 21.61
CA LEU A 363 -2.17 23.44 22.36
C LEU A 363 -0.83 22.88 22.83
N PHE A 364 -0.76 21.58 23.15
CA PHE A 364 0.49 20.91 23.53
C PHE A 364 1.58 21.11 22.49
N LYS A 365 1.21 20.96 21.21
CA LYS A 365 2.11 21.15 20.05
C LYS A 365 2.67 22.58 19.93
N ASP A 366 1.88 23.57 20.32
CA ASP A 366 2.28 24.98 20.30
C ASP A 366 3.14 25.33 21.52
N CYS A 367 2.80 24.80 22.72
CA CYS A 367 3.55 25.10 23.94
C CYS A 367 4.92 24.43 24.01
N THR A 368 5.12 23.25 23.40
CA THR A 368 6.41 22.56 23.38
C THR A 368 7.52 23.41 22.75
N GLN A 369 7.20 24.27 21.78
CA GLN A 369 8.19 25.14 21.11
C GLN A 369 8.85 26.15 22.05
N TYR A 370 8.20 26.50 23.16
CA TYR A 370 8.69 27.46 24.14
C TYR A 370 9.52 26.84 25.26
N VAL A 371 9.30 25.55 25.56
CA VAL A 371 9.81 24.90 26.78
C VAL A 371 10.81 23.78 26.47
N THR A 372 10.67 23.12 25.31
CA THR A 372 11.37 21.87 25.02
C THR A 372 11.86 21.78 23.57
N TYR A 373 12.84 20.91 23.33
CA TYR A 373 13.19 20.40 22.00
C TYR A 373 13.01 18.88 21.94
N ALA A 374 13.17 18.27 20.76
CA ALA A 374 13.03 16.81 20.63
C ALA A 374 14.04 16.24 19.63
N PHE A 375 14.43 14.98 19.84
CA PHE A 375 15.26 14.22 18.91
C PHE A 375 14.42 13.42 17.90
N LYS A 376 14.86 13.41 16.65
CA LYS A 376 14.25 12.68 15.53
C LYS A 376 14.49 11.17 15.62
N SER A 377 15.64 10.78 16.16
CA SER A 377 16.10 9.40 16.28
C SER A 377 17.04 9.26 17.47
N GLY A 378 17.41 8.03 17.79
CA GLY A 378 18.29 7.70 18.92
C GLY A 378 17.54 7.21 20.17
N PRO A 379 18.25 7.07 21.30
CA PRO A 379 17.71 6.49 22.55
C PRO A 379 16.60 7.32 23.20
N TRP A 380 16.52 8.62 22.87
CA TRP A 380 15.49 9.55 23.35
C TRP A 380 14.54 9.97 22.23
N LYS A 381 14.37 9.13 21.21
CA LYS A 381 13.41 9.35 20.13
C LYS A 381 12.01 9.61 20.71
N ASP A 382 11.29 10.56 20.12
CA ASP A 382 9.91 10.92 20.49
C ASP A 382 9.76 11.52 21.92
N THR A 383 10.84 12.03 22.51
CA THR A 383 10.82 12.71 23.81
C THR A 383 10.96 14.22 23.67
N HIS A 384 10.26 14.95 24.53
CA HIS A 384 10.41 16.38 24.74
C HIS A 384 11.42 16.62 25.86
N VAL A 385 12.57 17.19 25.49
CA VAL A 385 13.71 17.46 26.35
C VAL A 385 13.71 18.94 26.74
N LYS A 386 13.91 19.23 28.02
CA LYS A 386 14.09 20.59 28.54
C LYS A 386 15.23 21.32 27.83
N PHE A 387 15.00 22.56 27.41
CA PHE A 387 16.07 23.40 26.88
C PHE A 387 17.25 23.55 27.86
N GLY A 388 18.48 23.53 27.33
CA GLY A 388 19.71 23.59 28.12
C GLY A 388 20.12 22.29 28.80
N THR A 389 19.33 21.22 28.67
CA THR A 389 19.70 19.86 29.13
C THR A 389 20.10 19.01 27.94
N ASP A 390 21.25 18.34 28.00
CA ASP A 390 21.69 17.35 27.00
C ASP A 390 21.73 15.94 27.62
N PRO A 391 20.81 15.04 27.27
CA PRO A 391 20.73 13.72 27.89
C PRO A 391 21.90 12.79 27.52
N ARG A 392 22.69 13.16 26.50
CA ARG A 392 23.89 12.42 26.09
C ARG A 392 25.09 12.66 27.00
N GLN A 393 25.03 13.71 27.84
CA GLN A 393 26.11 14.08 28.77
C GLN A 393 25.82 13.64 30.21
N ASP A 394 24.57 13.30 30.51
CA ASP A 394 24.14 12.92 31.86
C ASP A 394 23.63 11.46 31.90
N PRO A 395 24.36 10.53 32.54
CA PRO A 395 23.93 9.15 32.71
C PRO A 395 22.60 8.99 33.45
N GLU A 396 22.21 9.95 34.31
CA GLU A 396 20.92 9.90 35.01
C GLU A 396 19.72 10.02 34.05
N CYS A 397 19.95 10.55 32.84
CA CYS A 397 18.94 10.61 31.79
C CYS A 397 18.61 9.24 31.16
N ARG A 398 19.29 8.16 31.58
CA ARG A 398 19.00 6.78 31.13
C ARG A 398 17.56 6.35 31.40
N LYS A 399 17.00 6.73 32.56
CA LYS A 399 15.61 6.43 32.95
C LYS A 399 14.56 7.03 32.01
N TRP A 400 14.94 8.03 31.22
CA TRP A 400 14.05 8.70 30.28
C TRP A 400 14.18 8.23 28.83
N GLN A 401 15.02 7.22 28.55
CA GLN A 401 15.13 6.61 27.23
C GLN A 401 13.84 5.91 26.81
N THR A 402 13.61 5.82 25.51
CA THR A 402 12.37 5.30 24.92
C THR A 402 12.52 3.93 24.26
N LEU A 403 11.52 3.09 24.49
CA LEU A 403 11.34 1.81 23.83
C LEU A 403 10.06 1.88 23.00
N GLY A 404 10.22 2.03 21.68
CA GLY A 404 9.12 2.05 20.71
C GLY A 404 8.85 0.69 20.08
N PHE A 405 7.58 0.31 19.93
CA PHE A 405 7.15 -1.01 19.42
C PHE A 405 6.28 -0.88 18.17
N GLN A 406 6.49 -1.78 17.21
CA GLN A 406 5.58 -1.98 16.09
C GLN A 406 4.88 -3.30 16.31
N LEU A 407 3.58 -3.23 16.59
CA LEU A 407 2.71 -4.38 16.75
C LEU A 407 1.96 -4.60 15.44
N ASP A 408 2.02 -5.83 14.93
CA ASP A 408 1.24 -6.22 13.76
C ASP A 408 -0.25 -5.96 14.05
N LYS A 409 -0.88 -5.14 13.20
CA LYS A 409 -2.35 -5.10 13.17
C LYS A 409 -2.77 -6.53 12.82
N GLN A 410 -3.73 -7.10 13.56
CA GLN A 410 -4.31 -8.37 13.10
C GLN A 410 -4.77 -8.12 11.67
N ARG A 411 -4.27 -8.92 10.71
CA ARG A 411 -4.84 -8.92 9.35
C ARG A 411 -6.31 -9.19 9.56
N ARG A 412 -7.16 -8.16 9.47
CA ARG A 412 -8.56 -8.38 9.15
C ARG A 412 -8.46 -9.20 7.86
N LYS A 413 -8.98 -10.42 7.85
CA LYS A 413 -9.08 -11.19 6.61
C LYS A 413 -9.74 -10.25 5.62
N ASP A 414 -8.99 -9.77 4.65
CA ASP A 414 -9.48 -8.86 3.63
C ASP A 414 -10.68 -9.58 3.00
N LYS A 415 -11.88 -9.06 3.26
CA LYS A 415 -13.03 -9.41 2.43
C LYS A 415 -12.63 -8.95 1.04
N GLY A 416 -12.72 -9.88 0.07
CA GLY A 416 -12.04 -9.80 -1.23
C GLY A 416 -12.12 -8.44 -1.94
N ALA A 417 -11.13 -8.21 -2.81
CA ALA A 417 -10.81 -7.02 -3.60
C ALA A 417 -11.96 -6.42 -4.45
N GLY A 418 -13.07 -6.07 -3.82
CA GLY A 418 -14.27 -5.52 -4.43
C GLY A 418 -15.02 -4.50 -3.57
N GLU A 419 -14.53 -4.16 -2.37
CA GLU A 419 -15.05 -2.97 -1.68
C GLU A 419 -14.51 -1.72 -2.38
N ALA A 420 -15.33 -1.20 -3.31
CA ALA A 420 -15.26 0.15 -3.82
C ALA A 420 -14.84 1.12 -2.72
N TYR A 421 -13.97 2.07 -3.04
CA TYR A 421 -13.52 3.19 -2.19
C TYR A 421 -14.67 3.74 -1.33
N LYS A 422 -14.91 3.12 -0.17
CA LYS A 422 -15.82 3.64 0.83
C LYS A 422 -15.05 4.80 1.42
N ARG A 423 -15.59 6.02 1.25
CA ARG A 423 -15.07 7.22 1.92
C ARG A 423 -14.77 6.83 3.37
N PRO A 424 -13.62 7.25 3.95
CA PRO A 424 -13.30 6.91 5.31
C PRO A 424 -14.42 7.45 6.20
N HIS A 425 -15.37 6.59 6.56
CA HIS A 425 -16.33 6.87 7.59
C HIS A 425 -15.51 7.13 8.86
N LEU A 426 -15.88 8.18 9.60
CA LEU A 426 -15.33 8.47 10.93
C LEU A 426 -15.23 7.14 11.68
N LYS A 427 -14.01 6.62 11.84
CA LYS A 427 -13.81 5.46 12.71
C LYS A 427 -14.17 5.93 14.10
N GLU A 428 -15.08 5.24 14.76
CA GLU A 428 -15.37 5.48 16.18
C GLU A 428 -14.04 5.40 16.93
N LYS A 429 -13.68 6.49 17.62
CA LYS A 429 -12.45 6.54 18.41
C LYS A 429 -12.58 5.45 19.49
N PRO A 430 -11.65 4.49 19.57
CA PRO A 430 -11.70 3.50 20.64
C PRO A 430 -11.64 4.20 22.01
N PRO A 431 -12.18 3.57 23.06
CA PRO A 431 -12.21 4.16 24.39
C PRO A 431 -10.79 4.51 24.86
N GLU A 432 -10.59 5.75 25.30
CA GLU A 432 -9.29 6.21 25.81
C GLU A 432 -8.93 5.44 27.09
N VAL A 433 -7.80 4.76 27.09
CA VAL A 433 -7.27 4.06 28.26
C VAL A 433 -6.50 5.08 29.10
N GLU A 434 -6.99 5.36 30.31
CA GLU A 434 -6.27 6.20 31.27
C GLU A 434 -4.87 5.65 31.53
N ASN A 435 -3.88 6.54 31.59
CA ASN A 435 -2.48 6.21 31.91
C ASN A 435 -1.80 5.20 30.98
N ASP A 436 -2.20 5.13 29.71
CA ASP A 436 -1.61 4.26 28.67
C ASP A 436 -0.10 4.50 28.39
N HIS A 437 0.51 5.53 28.98
CA HIS A 437 1.96 5.72 28.96
C HIS A 437 2.72 4.77 29.91
N ILE A 438 2.04 4.16 30.87
CA ILE A 438 2.62 3.27 31.88
C ILE A 438 2.56 1.83 31.37
N PHE A 439 3.68 1.12 31.42
CA PHE A 439 3.74 -0.30 31.10
C PHE A 439 3.69 -1.14 32.38
N ASP A 440 2.51 -1.71 32.67
CA ASP A 440 2.28 -2.58 33.84
C ASP A 440 2.36 -4.09 33.52
N GLY A 441 2.52 -4.44 32.24
CA GLY A 441 2.54 -5.82 31.77
C GLY A 441 1.18 -6.52 31.77
N LYS A 442 0.07 -5.82 32.05
CA LYS A 442 -1.28 -6.40 32.15
C LYS A 442 -2.25 -5.79 31.17
N LYS A 443 -2.19 -4.46 31.01
CA LYS A 443 -3.05 -3.70 30.09
C LYS A 443 -2.22 -3.16 28.95
N LEU A 444 -2.84 -3.12 27.76
CA LEU A 444 -2.25 -2.53 26.57
C LEU A 444 -3.28 -1.58 25.96
N GLY A 445 -2.98 -0.28 25.95
CA GLY A 445 -3.79 0.68 25.20
C GLY A 445 -3.23 0.92 23.80
N GLU A 446 -3.30 2.16 23.34
CA GLU A 446 -2.88 2.58 22.00
C GLU A 446 -1.40 2.95 21.93
N ASN A 447 -0.82 3.35 23.05
CA ASN A 447 0.55 3.79 23.14
C ASN A 447 1.51 2.63 22.89
N LYS A 448 2.55 2.91 22.10
CA LYS A 448 3.57 1.92 21.72
C LYS A 448 4.98 2.39 22.02
N THR A 449 5.13 3.54 22.66
CA THR A 449 6.43 4.09 23.03
C THR A 449 6.42 4.35 24.53
N PHE A 450 7.29 3.64 25.25
CA PHE A 450 7.37 3.68 26.70
C PHE A 450 8.73 4.24 27.11
N GLN A 451 8.77 5.13 28.10
CA GLN A 451 10.05 5.50 28.72
C GLN A 451 10.41 4.47 29.80
N VAL A 452 11.70 4.24 30.04
CA VAL A 452 12.16 3.27 31.06
C VAL A 452 11.54 3.55 32.42
N ALA A 453 11.44 4.82 32.82
CA ALA A 453 10.82 5.25 34.07
C ALA A 453 9.31 4.94 34.18
N ASP A 454 8.62 4.75 33.04
CA ASP A 454 7.19 4.41 33.00
C ASP A 454 6.95 2.89 32.96
N ILE A 455 8.01 2.07 33.03
CA ILE A 455 7.93 0.61 33.12
C ILE A 455 7.80 0.23 34.59
N VAL A 456 6.60 -0.19 35.00
CA VAL A 456 6.25 -0.52 36.39
C VAL A 456 6.21 -2.04 36.61
N GLU A 457 6.21 -2.83 35.54
CA GLU A 457 6.32 -4.29 35.61
C GLU A 457 7.61 -4.69 36.35
N GLU A 458 7.46 -5.58 37.35
CA GLU A 458 8.46 -5.85 38.38
C GLU A 458 9.77 -6.42 37.80
N THR A 459 9.68 -7.39 36.89
CA THR A 459 10.87 -8.07 36.35
C THR A 459 11.69 -7.16 35.44
N LEU A 460 11.04 -6.36 34.60
CA LEU A 460 11.69 -5.37 33.74
C LEU A 460 12.25 -4.21 34.55
N LYS A 461 11.54 -3.73 35.57
CA LYS A 461 12.03 -2.67 36.45
C LYS A 461 13.33 -3.08 37.14
N GLN A 462 13.36 -4.28 37.74
CA GLN A 462 14.57 -4.83 38.35
C GLN A 462 15.72 -4.95 37.34
N HIS A 463 15.43 -5.42 36.12
CA HIS A 463 16.43 -5.54 35.05
C HIS A 463 17.07 -4.19 34.65
N PHE A 464 16.30 -3.10 34.65
CA PHE A 464 16.86 -1.77 34.38
C PHE A 464 17.57 -1.14 35.59
N ASP A 465 17.09 -1.42 36.80
CA ASP A 465 17.69 -0.92 38.04
C ASP A 465 19.08 -1.56 38.29
N GLU A 466 19.21 -2.86 38.04
CA GLU A 466 20.46 -3.63 38.18
C GLU A 466 21.44 -3.45 37.00
N ALA A 467 21.00 -2.83 35.90
CA ALA A 467 21.83 -2.66 34.71
C ALA A 467 23.01 -1.71 34.95
N GLU A 468 24.20 -2.15 34.53
CA GLU A 468 25.41 -1.34 34.51
C GLU A 468 25.25 -0.12 33.59
N VAL A 469 25.78 1.02 34.05
CA VAL A 469 25.81 2.27 33.28
C VAL A 469 27.05 2.27 32.41
N LEU A 470 26.88 2.50 31.11
CA LEU A 470 28.01 2.61 30.19
C LEU A 470 28.86 3.85 30.50
N GLY A 471 30.19 3.74 30.33
CA GLY A 471 31.11 4.86 30.50
C GLY A 471 30.97 5.93 29.41
N GLU A 472 30.51 5.53 28.22
CA GLU A 472 30.20 6.41 27.09
C GLU A 472 28.78 6.13 26.59
N CYS A 473 28.06 7.21 26.24
CA CYS A 473 26.70 7.11 25.72
C CYS A 473 26.70 6.67 24.24
N ASP A 474 26.02 5.58 23.92
CA ASP A 474 25.68 5.25 22.52
C ASP A 474 24.56 6.17 22.02
N ILE A 475 24.95 7.26 21.37
CA ILE A 475 24.01 8.28 20.86
C ILE A 475 23.08 7.74 19.75
N GLU A 476 23.41 6.63 19.10
CA GLU A 476 22.66 6.12 17.94
C GLU A 476 21.57 5.14 18.34
N GLN A 477 21.84 4.20 19.26
CA GLN A 477 20.89 3.11 19.53
C GLN A 477 20.50 2.93 20.99
N THR A 478 21.47 2.71 21.90
CA THR A 478 21.16 2.19 23.25
C THR A 478 21.41 3.18 24.39
N GLY A 479 22.01 4.32 24.09
CA GLY A 479 22.30 5.38 25.05
C GLY A 479 23.23 4.90 26.16
N TRP A 480 22.83 5.13 27.40
CA TRP A 480 23.56 4.73 28.61
C TRP A 480 23.35 3.29 29.07
N TYR A 481 22.49 2.51 28.40
CA TYR A 481 22.32 1.09 28.68
C TYR A 481 23.09 0.26 27.65
N GLY A 482 23.60 -0.89 28.08
CA GLY A 482 24.17 -1.88 27.18
C GLY A 482 23.14 -2.41 26.16
N ASN A 483 23.61 -2.77 24.98
CA ASN A 483 22.76 -3.30 23.91
C ASN A 483 22.03 -4.60 24.33
N GLY A 484 22.69 -5.49 25.07
CA GLY A 484 22.04 -6.67 25.64
C GLY A 484 20.87 -6.31 26.56
N THR A 485 21.07 -5.37 27.47
CA THR A 485 20.03 -4.90 28.39
C THR A 485 18.80 -4.39 27.65
N ILE A 486 18.99 -3.48 26.69
CA ILE A 486 17.89 -2.87 25.90
C ILE A 486 17.18 -3.91 25.04
N TYR A 487 17.91 -4.73 24.30
CA TYR A 487 17.29 -5.67 23.36
C TYR A 487 16.64 -6.87 24.06
N ALA A 488 17.15 -7.30 25.22
CA ALA A 488 16.48 -8.28 26.07
C ALA A 488 15.14 -7.72 26.58
N ALA A 489 15.13 -6.51 27.16
CA ALA A 489 13.92 -5.85 27.61
C ALA A 489 12.90 -5.64 26.47
N ARG A 490 13.35 -5.15 25.30
CA ARG A 490 12.49 -5.01 24.11
C ARG A 490 11.89 -6.34 23.67
N THR A 491 12.65 -7.43 23.72
CA THR A 491 12.15 -8.76 23.31
C THR A 491 11.08 -9.25 24.26
N VAL A 492 11.31 -9.13 25.57
CA VAL A 492 10.36 -9.51 26.62
C VAL A 492 9.10 -8.66 26.56
N MET A 493 9.23 -7.33 26.50
CA MET A 493 8.07 -6.42 26.38
C MET A 493 7.23 -6.72 25.14
N ARG A 494 7.87 -6.98 23.98
CA ARG A 494 7.15 -7.33 22.75
C ARG A 494 6.38 -8.64 22.89
N ASP A 495 6.94 -9.62 23.58
CA ASP A 495 6.24 -10.87 23.86
C ASP A 495 5.08 -10.67 24.85
N MET A 496 5.28 -9.92 25.93
CA MET A 496 4.21 -9.53 26.86
C MET A 496 3.04 -8.86 26.12
N MET A 497 3.32 -7.91 25.21
CA MET A 497 2.30 -7.27 24.39
C MET A 497 1.53 -8.26 23.50
N ARG A 498 2.20 -9.30 22.97
CA ARG A 498 1.53 -10.37 22.19
C ARG A 498 0.64 -11.22 23.08
N VAL A 499 1.09 -11.59 24.28
CA VAL A 499 0.33 -12.35 25.28
C VAL A 499 -0.92 -11.59 25.73
N ILE A 500 -0.78 -10.31 26.09
CA ILE A 500 -1.91 -9.44 26.45
C ILE A 500 -2.93 -9.35 25.31
N LYS A 501 -2.45 -9.19 24.06
CA LYS A 501 -3.31 -9.13 22.88
C LYS A 501 -4.03 -10.45 22.58
N ALA A 502 -3.47 -11.58 23.00
CA ALA A 502 -4.12 -12.88 22.93
C ALA A 502 -5.16 -13.10 24.04
N GLY A 503 -5.28 -12.18 25.00
CA GLY A 503 -6.18 -12.30 26.15
C GLY A 503 -5.62 -13.17 27.27
N GLU A 504 -4.32 -13.44 27.27
CA GLU A 504 -3.63 -14.23 28.30
C GLU A 504 -2.97 -13.33 29.36
N ASP A 505 -2.78 -13.87 30.58
CA ASP A 505 -2.06 -13.19 31.66
C ASP A 505 -0.55 -13.41 31.54
N THR A 506 0.22 -12.31 31.55
CA THR A 506 1.68 -12.33 31.51
C THR A 506 2.29 -12.93 32.78
N ALA A 507 1.58 -12.95 33.91
CA ALA A 507 2.05 -13.54 35.16
C ALA A 507 2.39 -15.03 35.03
N ARG A 508 1.70 -15.76 34.13
CA ARG A 508 2.03 -17.16 33.79
C ARG A 508 3.47 -17.31 33.32
N TRP A 509 3.98 -16.31 32.60
CA TRP A 509 5.28 -16.34 31.93
C TRP A 509 6.41 -15.68 32.73
N LYS A 510 6.17 -15.30 34.00
CA LYS A 510 7.15 -14.58 34.84
C LYS A 510 8.52 -15.26 34.89
N LYS A 511 8.56 -16.57 35.16
CA LYS A 511 9.80 -17.37 35.20
C LYS A 511 10.57 -17.36 33.88
N VAL A 512 9.83 -17.43 32.76
CA VAL A 512 10.40 -17.37 31.40
C VAL A 512 11.05 -16.03 31.14
N TYR A 513 10.41 -14.93 31.55
CA TYR A 513 10.94 -13.58 31.39
C TYR A 513 12.17 -13.33 32.25
N GLU A 514 12.13 -13.68 33.54
CA GLU A 514 13.29 -13.59 34.44
C GLU A 514 14.50 -14.36 33.88
N ARG A 515 14.26 -15.60 33.41
CA ARG A 515 15.33 -16.44 32.87
C ARG A 515 15.89 -15.89 31.56
N ALA A 516 15.04 -15.35 30.69
CA ALA A 516 15.45 -14.76 29.42
C ALA A 516 16.27 -13.48 29.63
N LEU A 517 15.86 -12.61 30.55
CA LEU A 517 16.59 -11.38 30.90
C LEU A 517 17.97 -11.71 31.48
N LYS A 518 18.04 -12.66 32.43
CA LYS A 518 19.30 -13.06 33.07
C LYS A 518 20.28 -13.78 32.13
N ALA A 519 19.77 -14.44 31.09
CA ALA A 519 20.62 -15.18 30.14
C ALA A 519 21.37 -14.27 29.17
N VAL A 520 20.91 -13.03 28.97
CA VAL A 520 21.54 -12.07 28.06
C VAL A 520 22.40 -11.10 28.88
N PRO A 521 23.75 -11.07 28.69
CA PRO A 521 24.60 -10.12 29.39
C PRO A 521 24.27 -8.69 28.97
N GLY A 522 24.55 -7.70 29.83
CA GLY A 522 24.22 -6.29 29.54
C GLY A 522 24.87 -5.76 28.26
N ILE A 523 26.11 -6.19 27.96
CA ILE A 523 26.83 -5.85 26.73
C ILE A 523 27.06 -7.11 25.89
N VAL A 524 26.63 -7.05 24.64
CA VAL A 524 26.77 -8.13 23.65
C VAL A 524 27.69 -7.65 22.53
N THR A 525 28.84 -8.30 22.37
CA THR A 525 29.82 -8.07 21.32
C THR A 525 29.83 -9.24 20.34
N GLU A 526 30.48 -9.10 19.18
CA GLU A 526 30.60 -10.22 18.24
C GLU A 526 31.30 -11.44 18.87
N GLU A 527 32.23 -11.22 19.80
CA GLU A 527 33.01 -12.27 20.47
C GLU A 527 32.22 -13.06 21.51
N ASN A 528 31.27 -12.42 22.19
CA ASN A 528 30.46 -13.06 23.23
C ASN A 528 29.11 -13.54 22.70
N ALA A 529 28.62 -13.01 21.58
CA ALA A 529 27.27 -13.26 21.10
C ALA A 529 27.00 -14.75 20.87
N ASP A 530 27.94 -15.48 20.26
CA ASP A 530 27.75 -16.91 19.96
C ASP A 530 27.72 -17.78 21.23
N LYS A 531 28.21 -17.27 22.37
CA LYS A 531 28.16 -17.93 23.68
C LYS A 531 26.83 -17.68 24.42
N ILE A 532 25.99 -16.76 23.93
CA ILE A 532 24.68 -16.47 24.51
C ILE A 532 23.68 -17.50 23.97
N TYR A 533 23.44 -18.54 24.77
CA TYR A 533 22.37 -19.50 24.54
C TYR A 533 21.94 -20.11 25.87
N VAL A 534 20.73 -20.65 25.89
CA VAL A 534 20.20 -21.42 27.02
C VAL A 534 20.01 -22.87 26.58
N VAL A 535 20.42 -23.81 27.44
CA VAL A 535 20.31 -25.24 27.14
C VAL A 535 18.94 -25.74 27.59
N ALA A 536 18.15 -26.27 26.65
CA ALA A 536 16.80 -26.75 26.92
C ALA A 536 16.74 -27.80 28.06
N ALA A 537 17.75 -28.67 28.14
CA ALA A 537 17.85 -29.69 29.19
C ALA A 537 18.17 -29.11 30.58
N GLU A 538 18.77 -27.92 30.67
CA GLU A 538 18.98 -27.22 31.95
C GLU A 538 17.68 -26.54 32.40
N LEU A 539 17.00 -25.86 31.48
CA LEU A 539 15.70 -25.24 31.74
C LEU A 539 14.65 -26.26 32.20
N SER A 540 14.65 -27.46 31.60
CA SER A 540 13.76 -28.55 32.02
C SER A 540 14.09 -29.06 33.43
N ARG A 541 15.38 -29.05 33.82
CA ARG A 541 15.83 -29.41 35.18
C ARG A 541 15.51 -28.32 36.21
N GLU A 542 15.45 -27.06 35.79
CA GLU A 542 14.99 -25.90 36.58
C GLU A 542 13.46 -25.90 36.78
N GLY A 543 12.74 -26.86 36.19
CA GLY A 543 11.31 -27.08 36.39
C GLY A 543 10.39 -26.30 35.44
N LEU A 544 10.92 -25.83 34.30
CA LEU A 544 10.11 -25.23 33.23
C LEU A 544 9.45 -26.33 32.38
N ASP A 545 8.22 -26.09 31.95
CA ASP A 545 7.52 -26.97 31.01
C ASP A 545 8.07 -26.86 29.57
N ALA A 546 7.65 -27.75 28.67
CA ALA A 546 8.16 -27.75 27.30
C ALA A 546 7.82 -26.47 26.51
N GLU A 547 6.71 -25.81 26.83
CA GLU A 547 6.27 -24.57 26.19
C GLU A 547 7.11 -23.38 26.68
N GLU A 548 7.32 -23.27 27.98
CA GLU A 548 8.19 -22.33 28.68
C GLU A 548 9.65 -22.46 28.22
N VAL A 549 10.17 -23.69 28.10
CA VAL A 549 11.51 -23.96 27.58
C VAL A 549 11.64 -23.42 26.16
N LYS A 550 10.70 -23.76 25.27
CA LYS A 550 10.70 -23.31 23.87
C LYS A 550 10.63 -21.78 23.79
N LYS A 551 9.78 -21.17 24.61
CA LYS A 551 9.62 -19.71 24.67
C LYS A 551 10.88 -19.02 25.17
N THR A 552 11.49 -19.51 26.25
CA THR A 552 12.75 -18.98 26.78
C THR A 552 13.87 -19.02 25.74
N VAL A 553 14.06 -20.17 25.08
CA VAL A 553 15.06 -20.33 24.00
C VAL A 553 14.79 -19.34 22.86
N GLY A 554 13.52 -19.16 22.47
CA GLY A 554 13.10 -18.21 21.44
C GLY A 554 13.45 -16.77 21.81
N LEU A 555 13.09 -16.32 23.01
CA LEU A 555 13.34 -14.96 23.49
C LEU A 555 14.84 -14.65 23.58
N VAL A 556 15.66 -15.55 24.13
CA VAL A 556 17.12 -15.37 24.21
C VAL A 556 17.74 -15.31 22.82
N THR A 557 17.29 -16.15 21.89
CA THR A 557 17.78 -16.15 20.50
C THR A 557 17.43 -14.85 19.77
N GLU A 558 16.19 -14.37 19.95
CA GLU A 558 15.72 -13.12 19.34
C GLU A 558 16.46 -11.90 19.94
N ALA A 559 16.61 -11.84 21.26
CA ALA A 559 17.37 -10.80 21.95
C ALA A 559 18.83 -10.75 21.47
N ARG A 560 19.52 -11.91 21.45
CA ARG A 560 20.89 -12.03 20.91
C ARG A 560 20.97 -11.53 19.47
N SER A 561 20.03 -11.94 18.62
CA SER A 561 20.03 -11.54 17.22
C SER A 561 19.91 -10.02 17.07
N MET A 562 19.00 -9.39 17.83
CA MET A 562 18.83 -7.94 17.81
C MET A 562 20.04 -7.20 18.38
N SER A 563 20.68 -7.71 19.44
CA SER A 563 21.89 -7.11 19.99
C SER A 563 23.07 -7.11 19.01
N ARG A 564 23.15 -8.09 18.11
CA ARG A 564 24.17 -8.12 17.04
C ARG A 564 23.88 -7.16 15.89
N SER A 565 22.62 -7.05 15.47
CA SER A 565 22.23 -6.29 14.27
C SER A 565 21.89 -4.83 14.53
N GLY A 566 21.61 -4.48 15.79
CA GLY A 566 20.97 -3.23 16.15
C GLY A 566 19.51 -3.16 15.71
N THR A 567 18.88 -1.99 15.89
CA THR A 567 17.51 -1.65 15.43
C THR A 567 17.39 -1.44 13.93
N LYS A 568 18.36 -1.90 13.11
CA LYS A 568 18.18 -1.97 11.65
C LYS A 568 16.91 -2.77 11.40
N GLY A 569 15.90 -2.06 10.88
CA GLY A 569 14.51 -2.47 10.93
C GLY A 569 14.30 -3.93 10.57
N VAL A 570 13.35 -4.56 11.27
CA VAL A 570 12.80 -5.87 10.93
C VAL A 570 12.04 -5.74 9.60
N GLY A 571 12.81 -5.54 8.54
CA GLY A 571 12.41 -5.44 7.15
C GLY A 571 13.32 -6.37 6.38
N LYS A 572 12.90 -7.64 6.27
CA LYS A 572 13.42 -8.64 5.33
C LYS A 572 14.96 -8.73 5.26
N HIS A 573 15.59 -9.20 6.33
CA HIS A 573 16.80 -10.03 6.20
C HIS A 573 16.52 -11.39 6.84
N ARG A 574 15.61 -12.16 6.21
CA ARG A 574 15.82 -13.60 6.19
C ARG A 574 17.13 -13.79 5.45
N ARG A 575 18.24 -13.92 6.18
CA ARG A 575 19.44 -14.57 5.64
C ARG A 575 18.93 -15.92 5.12
N ALA A 576 18.85 -16.05 3.80
CA ALA A 576 18.63 -17.34 3.17
C ALA A 576 19.73 -18.25 3.72
N ARG A 577 19.36 -19.18 4.59
CA ARG A 577 20.22 -20.26 5.02
C ARG A 577 20.44 -21.11 3.78
N GLY A 578 21.51 -20.81 3.04
CA GLY A 578 21.94 -21.65 1.94
C GLY A 578 22.06 -23.07 2.45
N LYS A 579 21.39 -24.01 1.78
CA LYS A 579 21.55 -25.45 1.97
C LYS A 579 22.94 -25.88 1.46
N SER A 580 23.99 -25.39 2.10
CA SER A 580 25.37 -25.90 2.04
C SER A 580 26.23 -25.00 2.95
N GLY A 581 26.41 -25.41 4.20
CA GLY A 581 27.34 -24.71 5.08
C GLY A 581 28.78 -25.04 4.69
N ARG A 582 29.56 -24.04 4.25
CA ARG A 582 30.99 -23.87 4.61
C ARG A 582 31.54 -22.56 4.02
N TYR A 583 32.25 -21.78 4.85
CA TYR A 583 33.26 -20.82 4.41
C TYR A 583 34.60 -21.23 5.04
N GLU A 584 35.60 -21.53 4.21
CA GLU A 584 36.92 -20.88 4.12
C GLU A 584 37.92 -21.71 3.30
N ILE A 585 38.88 -20.99 2.73
CA ILE A 585 39.77 -21.32 1.60
C ILE A 585 41.08 -21.98 2.09
N GLY A 586 41.52 -23.04 1.39
CA GLY A 586 42.88 -23.61 1.48
C GLY A 586 43.09 -24.68 0.38
N PRO A 587 44.30 -24.82 -0.21
CA PRO A 587 44.51 -25.55 -1.47
C PRO A 587 44.85 -27.05 -1.30
N ARG A 588 44.70 -27.78 -2.43
CA ARG A 588 45.10 -29.19 -2.74
C ARG A 588 44.18 -30.28 -2.14
N THR A 589 43.79 -31.35 -2.83
CA THR A 589 44.44 -32.19 -3.86
C THR A 589 43.38 -33.00 -4.64
N GLU A 590 43.77 -33.48 -5.82
CA GLU A 590 43.01 -34.37 -6.72
C GLU A 590 42.65 -35.72 -6.08
N SER A 591 41.45 -36.22 -6.38
CA SER A 591 41.19 -37.65 -6.64
C SER A 591 39.84 -37.85 -7.35
N VAL A 592 39.75 -38.96 -8.06
CA VAL A 592 38.93 -39.28 -9.24
C VAL A 592 37.75 -40.19 -8.87
N GLY A 593 36.64 -40.07 -9.62
CA GLY A 593 35.61 -41.10 -9.86
C GLY A 593 34.42 -41.07 -8.89
N GLU A 594 33.16 -41.27 -9.26
CA GLU A 594 32.50 -41.68 -10.52
C GLU A 594 31.03 -41.20 -10.48
N GLU A 595 30.45 -41.09 -11.67
CA GLU A 595 29.08 -40.68 -12.01
C GLU A 595 28.01 -41.60 -11.42
N GLN A 596 26.84 -41.05 -11.01
CA GLN A 596 25.51 -41.60 -11.31
C GLN A 596 24.44 -40.49 -11.35
N ASN A 597 23.41 -40.77 -12.13
CA ASN A 597 22.60 -39.87 -12.93
C ASN A 597 21.36 -39.27 -12.22
N GLU A 598 21.03 -38.06 -12.65
CA GLU A 598 19.72 -37.38 -12.79
C GLU A 598 18.44 -37.91 -12.08
N SER A 599 17.81 -37.03 -11.29
CA SER A 599 16.39 -36.64 -11.44
C SER A 599 16.09 -35.36 -10.63
N MET A 600 16.15 -34.19 -11.28
CA MET A 600 15.69 -32.90 -10.71
C MET A 600 14.19 -32.73 -10.99
N LEU A 601 13.37 -32.91 -9.96
CA LEU A 601 12.02 -32.34 -9.88
C LEU A 601 12.05 -31.36 -8.71
N GLY A 602 12.18 -30.07 -9.04
CA GLY A 602 12.08 -28.98 -8.10
C GLY A 602 10.63 -28.54 -7.98
N ASP A 603 10.03 -28.81 -6.83
CA ASP A 603 8.82 -28.14 -6.36
C ASP A 603 9.14 -26.65 -6.18
N GLU A 604 8.64 -25.81 -7.10
CA GLU A 604 8.66 -24.35 -6.96
C GLU A 604 7.50 -23.93 -6.04
N ASP A 605 7.86 -23.64 -4.79
CA ASP A 605 7.00 -23.00 -3.82
C ASP A 605 6.53 -21.62 -4.34
N ASN A 606 5.21 -21.48 -4.28
CA ASN A 606 4.35 -20.39 -4.70
C ASN A 606 4.58 -19.11 -3.86
N ASP A 607 5.29 -18.11 -4.39
CA ASP A 607 5.36 -16.74 -3.83
C ASP A 607 4.52 -15.78 -4.69
N SER A 608 3.23 -15.70 -4.37
CA SER A 608 2.31 -14.70 -4.91
C SER A 608 1.43 -14.14 -3.79
N GLY A 609 1.67 -12.89 -3.39
CA GLY A 609 0.81 -12.19 -2.44
C GLY A 609 1.49 -11.09 -1.63
N LEU A 610 2.11 -10.11 -2.29
CA LEU A 610 2.47 -8.83 -1.67
C LEU A 610 1.62 -7.72 -2.29
N GLU A 611 0.36 -7.64 -1.85
CA GLU A 611 -0.46 -6.44 -1.99
C GLU A 611 -0.15 -5.51 -0.81
N ASP A 612 0.81 -4.60 -1.02
CA ASP A 612 1.03 -3.47 -0.12
C ASP A 612 -0.11 -2.45 -0.31
N GLY A 613 -1.19 -2.66 0.43
CA GLY A 613 -2.24 -1.67 0.69
C GLY A 613 -1.71 -0.58 1.62
N ALA A 614 -1.10 0.45 1.05
CA ALA A 614 -0.72 1.66 1.78
C ALA A 614 -1.97 2.51 2.06
N ASP A 615 -2.71 2.14 3.10
CA ASP A 615 -3.72 3.01 3.72
C ASP A 615 -3.00 4.15 4.46
N ALA A 616 -2.70 5.24 3.74
CA ALA A 616 -2.08 6.45 4.26
C ALA A 616 -3.04 7.33 5.10
N SER A 617 -4.00 6.73 5.81
CA SER A 617 -4.97 7.45 6.65
C SER A 617 -5.17 6.85 8.04
N GLY A 618 -4.20 6.09 8.55
CA GLY A 618 -4.32 5.38 9.82
C GLY A 618 -3.09 5.42 10.71
N SER A 619 -2.34 6.53 10.69
CA SER A 619 -1.22 6.79 11.59
C SER A 619 -1.64 7.52 12.88
N GLU A 620 -2.84 7.25 13.41
CA GLU A 620 -3.30 7.79 14.71
C GLU A 620 -2.66 7.04 15.89
N GLY A 621 -1.33 7.02 15.90
CA GLY A 621 -0.51 6.49 17.00
C GLY A 621 0.89 7.08 16.93
N VAL A 622 0.99 8.33 16.45
CA VAL A 622 2.25 8.96 16.13
C VAL A 622 2.84 9.66 17.35
N GLY A 623 4.07 9.27 17.68
CA GLY A 623 4.93 9.91 18.66
C GLY A 623 5.27 11.36 18.27
N ALA A 624 6.13 12.00 19.07
CA ALA A 624 6.50 13.41 18.88
C ALA A 624 7.04 13.73 17.48
N LEU A 625 7.54 12.73 16.72
CA LEU A 625 8.04 12.88 15.35
C LEU A 625 7.02 13.39 14.33
N ALA A 626 5.84 12.77 14.22
CA ALA A 626 4.88 13.17 13.17
C ALA A 626 4.26 14.54 13.44
N ASP A 627 4.36 14.99 14.68
CA ASP A 627 3.97 16.34 15.06
C ASP A 627 5.03 17.37 14.70
N LEU A 628 6.31 17.02 14.63
CA LEU A 628 7.43 17.91 14.31
C LEU A 628 7.89 17.83 12.84
N GLU A 629 7.41 16.83 12.09
CA GLU A 629 7.69 16.65 10.65
C GLU A 629 7.07 17.71 9.72
N ALA A 630 6.29 18.67 10.27
CA ALA A 630 5.82 19.87 9.56
C ALA A 630 6.77 21.09 9.70
N ALA A 631 8.04 20.87 10.10
CA ALA A 631 9.06 21.90 10.15
C ALA A 631 9.98 21.80 8.90
N GLU A 632 10.18 22.92 8.21
CA GLU A 632 11.20 23.02 7.17
C GLU A 632 12.59 22.91 7.80
N PHE A 633 13.50 22.29 7.04
CA PHE A 633 14.94 22.36 7.27
C PHE A 633 15.37 23.82 7.26
N VAL A 634 15.59 24.38 8.44
CA VAL A 634 16.50 25.52 8.58
C VAL A 634 17.85 24.88 8.84
N ASP A 635 18.71 24.87 7.83
CA ASP A 635 20.15 24.68 8.06
C ASP A 635 20.57 25.73 9.09
N VAL A 636 21.04 25.28 10.25
CA VAL A 636 21.66 26.13 11.28
C VAL A 636 23.09 26.43 10.88
#